data_AF-A0A179UJ66-F1
#
_entry.id   AF-A0A179UJ66-F1
#
_cell.length_a   1.000
_cell.length_b   1.000
_cell.length_c   1.000
_cell.angle_alpha   90.00
_cell.angle_beta   90.00
_cell.angle_gamma   90.00
#
_symmetry.space_group_name_H-M   'P 1'
#
loop_
_entity.id
_entity.type
_entity.pdbx_description
1 polymer ?
#
loop_
_entity_poly.entity_id
_entity_poly.type
_entity_poly.pdbx_seq_one_letter_code
_entity_poly.pdbx_strand_id
1 'polypeptide(L)'
;MPVFTTCNSSEKPRCIKYDFDIEKIMMQSVEYFEVNGCYLDFDSKVFGEATETMIIKKFYEAKQIKNLSAFFLEYHEENMREQLIACGQKFVSMMSSHHCFYDRVAFYQVKQDLKRISVKGRIMIDAPCFRKNCLNYPRLHIKKPEVMDLFTSQSIQHSACQSHSTGVYTYEKVLRIDVAEFAVSDVQDIKYFMTPFNSLVMPAEKKKVIMTLAESVNQIKSARLDNVIAEKGLGVIILLHGPSSVGKTLTAEAIAEHQQRPLYSVSADKLSTDAGALEIQLSQIFQITSH
;
A
#
# COMPACT_ATOMS: atom_id res chain seq x y z
N MET A 1 17.02 -9.04 19.52
CA MET A 1 18.06 -9.23 18.48
C MET A 1 17.40 -9.35 17.11
N PRO A 2 17.97 -8.82 16.02
CA PRO A 2 17.37 -8.89 14.69
C PRO A 2 17.49 -10.29 14.07
N VAL A 3 16.36 -10.84 13.61
CA VAL A 3 16.25 -12.15 12.98
C VAL A 3 15.75 -11.96 11.55
N PHE A 4 16.50 -12.51 10.61
CA PHE A 4 16.11 -12.64 9.22
C PHE A 4 15.09 -13.79 9.07
N THR A 5 14.05 -13.54 8.28
CA THR A 5 13.04 -14.52 7.86
C THR A 5 12.48 -14.11 6.50
N THR A 6 11.59 -14.91 5.94
CA THR A 6 10.81 -14.55 4.74
C THR A 6 9.35 -14.36 5.10
N CYS A 7 8.71 -13.29 4.60
CA CYS A 7 7.28 -13.09 4.82
C CYS A 7 6.48 -14.23 4.17
N ASN A 8 5.63 -14.91 4.95
CA ASN A 8 4.82 -16.03 4.45
C ASN A 8 3.88 -15.66 3.28
N SER A 9 3.58 -14.37 3.11
CA SER A 9 2.60 -13.92 2.11
C SER A 9 3.25 -13.50 0.80
N SER A 10 4.29 -12.67 0.88
CA SER A 10 5.01 -12.14 -0.29
C SER A 10 6.23 -12.98 -0.69
N GLU A 11 6.70 -13.89 0.18
CA GLU A 11 7.94 -14.67 0.03
C GLU A 11 9.20 -13.80 -0.06
N LYS A 12 9.10 -12.55 0.39
CA LYS A 12 10.18 -11.58 0.35
C LYS A 12 10.95 -11.53 1.68
N PRO A 13 12.18 -10.98 1.67
CA PRO A 13 12.99 -10.83 2.86
C PRO A 13 12.32 -9.94 3.91
N ARG A 14 12.32 -10.40 5.15
CA ARG A 14 11.79 -9.69 6.31
C ARG A 14 12.75 -9.78 7.49
N CYS A 15 12.73 -8.76 8.34
CA CYS A 15 13.44 -8.80 9.61
C CYS A 15 12.47 -8.53 10.77
N ILE A 16 12.61 -9.33 11.82
CA ILE A 16 11.84 -9.21 13.05
C ILE A 16 12.78 -9.11 14.26
N LYS A 17 12.28 -8.63 15.39
CA LYS A 17 12.93 -8.73 16.69
C LYS A 17 12.66 -10.12 17.24
N TYR A 18 13.70 -10.86 17.53
CA TYR A 18 13.60 -12.05 18.37
C TYR A 18 12.97 -11.72 19.72
N ASP A 19 12.01 -12.54 20.15
CA ASP A 19 11.38 -12.47 21.47
C ASP A 19 11.78 -13.69 22.32
N PHE A 20 11.25 -14.87 21.98
CA PHE A 20 11.58 -16.14 22.64
C PHE A 20 11.43 -17.32 21.68
N ASP A 21 12.01 -18.47 22.05
CA ASP A 21 11.81 -19.74 21.37
C ASP A 21 11.25 -20.81 22.31
N ILE A 22 10.49 -21.74 21.75
CA ILE A 22 9.95 -22.90 22.49
C ILE A 22 10.15 -24.15 21.65
N GLU A 23 10.70 -25.19 22.26
CA GLU A 23 10.76 -26.52 21.67
C GLU A 23 9.40 -27.23 21.78
N LYS A 24 8.88 -27.73 20.66
CA LYS A 24 7.56 -28.36 20.57
C LYS A 24 7.63 -29.65 19.77
N ILE A 25 6.63 -30.50 19.97
CA ILE A 25 6.47 -31.78 19.28
C ILE A 25 5.16 -31.73 18.49
N MET A 26 5.22 -31.93 17.17
CA MET A 26 4.02 -32.06 16.33
C MET A 26 3.24 -33.33 16.67
N MET A 27 1.96 -33.39 16.28
CA MET A 27 1.11 -34.59 16.45
C MET A 27 1.70 -35.88 15.83
N GLN A 28 2.69 -35.77 14.93
CA GLN A 28 3.41 -36.88 14.30
C GLN A 28 4.79 -37.18 14.93
N SER A 29 5.03 -36.76 16.18
CA SER A 29 6.31 -36.94 16.90
C SER A 29 7.52 -36.26 16.26
N VAL A 30 7.31 -35.25 15.41
CA VAL A 30 8.39 -34.43 14.84
C VAL A 30 8.64 -33.23 15.76
N GLU A 31 9.82 -33.19 16.36
CA GLU A 31 10.29 -32.06 17.15
C GLU A 31 10.62 -30.84 16.28
N TYR A 32 10.33 -29.64 16.77
CA TYR A 32 10.66 -28.38 16.12
C TYR A 32 10.89 -27.25 17.14
N PHE A 33 11.71 -26.28 16.75
CA PHE A 33 11.85 -25.01 17.44
C PHE A 33 10.85 -24.01 16.86
N GLU A 34 10.01 -23.48 17.71
CA GLU A 34 9.12 -22.37 17.40
C GLU A 34 9.78 -21.06 17.80
N VAL A 35 10.28 -20.31 16.83
CA VAL A 35 10.91 -19.01 17.05
C VAL A 35 9.83 -17.95 16.95
N ASN A 36 9.59 -17.22 18.03
CA ASN A 36 8.66 -16.11 18.08
C ASN A 36 9.42 -14.79 18.04
N GLY A 37 8.85 -13.83 17.33
CA GLY A 37 9.37 -12.50 17.29
C GLY A 37 8.30 -11.47 16.94
N CYS A 38 8.70 -10.22 17.01
CA CYS A 38 7.83 -9.09 16.76
C CYS A 38 8.39 -8.11 15.75
N TYR A 39 7.51 -7.41 15.06
CA TYR A 39 7.86 -6.40 14.07
C TYR A 39 6.85 -5.25 14.14
N LEU A 40 7.28 -4.06 13.76
CA LEU A 40 6.39 -2.91 13.64
C LEU A 40 5.55 -3.02 12.39
N ASP A 41 4.25 -2.85 12.53
CA ASP A 41 3.28 -2.74 11.45
C ASP A 41 2.49 -1.43 11.60
N PHE A 42 1.69 -1.08 10.59
CA PHE A 42 0.90 0.15 10.57
C PHE A 42 -0.57 -0.16 10.33
N ASP A 43 -1.44 0.26 11.25
CA ASP A 43 -2.87 -0.01 11.17
C ASP A 43 -3.64 1.06 10.38
N SER A 44 -2.96 1.88 9.59
CA SER A 44 -3.49 3.10 8.93
C SER A 44 -3.65 4.35 9.79
N LYS A 45 -3.41 4.29 11.11
CA LYS A 45 -3.43 5.47 11.99
C LYS A 45 -2.15 5.59 12.80
N VAL A 46 -1.70 4.47 13.37
CA VAL A 46 -0.53 4.41 14.24
C VAL A 46 0.32 3.20 13.88
N PHE A 47 1.60 3.29 14.19
CA PHE A 47 2.43 2.11 14.26
C PHE A 47 2.11 1.32 15.51
N GLY A 48 2.32 0.02 15.43
CA GLY A 48 2.46 -0.79 16.63
C GLY A 48 3.05 -2.14 16.31
N GLU A 49 3.00 -3.02 17.29
CA GLU A 49 3.70 -4.29 17.26
C GLU A 49 2.80 -5.42 16.78
N ALA A 50 3.29 -6.16 15.79
CA ALA A 50 2.73 -7.40 15.28
C ALA A 50 3.70 -8.55 15.58
N THR A 51 3.17 -9.74 15.77
CA THR A 51 3.96 -10.94 16.09
C THR A 51 4.03 -11.87 14.89
N GLU A 52 5.18 -12.49 14.68
CA GLU A 52 5.40 -13.50 13.66
C GLU A 52 6.09 -14.71 14.28
N THR A 53 5.69 -15.90 13.83
CA THR A 53 6.19 -17.17 14.33
C THR A 53 6.80 -17.96 13.17
N MET A 54 8.02 -18.46 13.38
CA MET A 54 8.74 -19.27 12.40
C MET A 54 9.04 -20.65 12.99
N ILE A 55 9.04 -21.66 12.13
CA ILE A 55 9.22 -23.06 12.52
C ILE A 55 10.55 -23.58 11.96
N ILE A 56 11.48 -23.91 12.85
CA ILE A 56 12.71 -24.61 12.51
C ILE A 56 12.53 -26.08 12.90
N LYS A 57 12.25 -26.95 11.93
CA LYS A 57 12.13 -28.40 12.17
C LYS A 57 13.46 -28.96 12.69
N LYS A 58 13.40 -29.92 13.62
CA LYS A 58 14.59 -30.66 14.05
C LYS A 58 15.27 -31.30 12.85
N PHE A 59 16.60 -31.18 12.81
CA PHE A 59 17.45 -31.77 11.79
C PHE A 59 18.59 -32.51 12.49
N TYR A 60 18.99 -33.64 11.95
CA TYR A 60 20.02 -34.50 12.54
C TYR A 60 21.42 -34.24 11.96
N GLU A 61 21.48 -33.75 10.72
CA GLU A 61 22.73 -33.42 10.05
C GLU A 61 23.03 -31.92 10.10
N ALA A 62 24.31 -31.57 10.02
CA ALA A 62 24.73 -30.17 9.95
C ALA A 62 24.04 -29.47 8.76
N LYS A 63 23.33 -28.38 9.05
CA LYS A 63 22.61 -27.59 8.05
C LYS A 63 23.22 -26.19 7.97
N GLN A 64 23.38 -25.68 6.75
CA GLN A 64 23.80 -24.29 6.59
C GLN A 64 22.75 -23.35 7.19
N ILE A 65 23.21 -22.36 7.96
CA ILE A 65 22.35 -21.41 8.66
C ILE A 65 21.37 -20.67 7.73
N LYS A 66 21.82 -20.36 6.50
CA LYS A 66 21.01 -19.71 5.46
C LYS A 66 19.84 -20.56 4.95
N ASN A 67 19.87 -21.87 5.19
CA ASN A 67 18.80 -22.81 4.80
C ASN A 67 17.75 -22.99 5.91
N LEU A 68 17.91 -22.31 7.05
CA LEU A 68 16.90 -22.25 8.10
C LEU A 68 15.82 -21.23 7.75
N SER A 69 14.60 -21.45 8.23
CA SER A 69 13.48 -20.52 8.02
C SER A 69 13.67 -19.18 8.73
N ALA A 70 14.49 -19.17 9.79
CA ALA A 70 14.86 -17.98 10.52
C ALA A 70 16.27 -18.13 11.09
N PHE A 71 17.03 -17.05 11.09
CA PHE A 71 18.38 -16.98 11.68
C PHE A 71 18.76 -15.53 11.99
N PHE A 72 19.76 -15.29 12.82
CA PHE A 72 20.18 -13.92 13.13
C PHE A 72 20.68 -13.20 11.89
N LEU A 73 20.26 -11.96 11.71
CA LEU A 73 20.54 -11.16 10.52
C LEU A 73 22.05 -10.99 10.26
N GLU A 74 22.88 -11.05 11.32
CA GLU A 74 24.35 -10.98 11.23
C GLU A 74 24.99 -12.09 10.38
N TYR A 75 24.31 -13.22 10.20
CA TYR A 75 24.80 -14.33 9.35
C TYR A 75 24.34 -14.20 7.89
N HIS A 76 23.60 -13.14 7.55
CA HIS A 76 23.25 -12.81 6.18
C HIS A 76 24.34 -11.94 5.53
N GLU A 77 24.35 -11.88 4.20
CA GLU A 77 25.13 -10.90 3.43
C GLU A 77 24.95 -9.46 3.94
N GLU A 78 26.04 -8.68 3.96
CA GLU A 78 26.07 -7.32 4.52
C GLU A 78 25.03 -6.37 3.88
N ASN A 79 24.77 -6.54 2.58
CA ASN A 79 23.79 -5.75 1.83
C ASN A 79 22.33 -5.97 2.26
N MET A 80 22.01 -7.09 2.93
CA MET A 80 20.62 -7.43 3.25
C MET A 80 20.03 -6.48 4.26
N ARG A 81 20.84 -6.03 5.23
CA ARG A 81 20.44 -5.01 6.18
C ARG A 81 20.05 -3.72 5.47
N GLU A 82 20.83 -3.29 4.48
CA GLU A 82 20.56 -2.08 3.70
C GLU A 82 19.31 -2.22 2.83
N GLN A 83 19.10 -3.39 2.19
CA GLN A 83 17.91 -3.67 1.39
C GLN A 83 16.64 -3.65 2.22
N LEU A 84 16.69 -4.29 3.40
CA LEU A 84 15.64 -4.22 4.40
C LEU A 84 15.40 -2.74 4.74
N ILE A 85 16.45 -1.98 5.08
CA ILE A 85 16.36 -0.54 5.38
C ILE A 85 15.61 0.27 4.32
N ALA A 86 16.06 0.17 3.08
CA ALA A 86 15.43 0.84 1.96
C ALA A 86 13.94 0.44 1.80
N CYS A 87 13.61 -0.84 2.01
CA CYS A 87 12.24 -1.31 1.94
C CYS A 87 11.34 -0.70 3.03
N GLY A 88 11.84 -0.60 4.26
CA GLY A 88 11.10 0.06 5.36
C GLY A 88 10.90 1.54 5.13
N GLN A 89 11.93 2.25 4.65
CA GLN A 89 11.83 3.67 4.27
C GLN A 89 10.78 3.88 3.17
N LYS A 90 10.80 3.03 2.13
CA LYS A 90 9.81 3.06 1.06
C LYS A 90 8.40 2.83 1.59
N PHE A 91 8.21 1.91 2.53
CA PHE A 91 6.91 1.73 3.17
C PHE A 91 6.43 2.99 3.88
N VAL A 92 7.30 3.62 4.68
CA VAL A 92 6.95 4.86 5.40
C VAL A 92 6.57 5.97 4.42
N SER A 93 7.30 6.10 3.31
CA SER A 93 6.95 7.07 2.26
C SER A 93 5.63 6.78 1.54
N MET A 94 5.11 5.54 1.64
CA MET A 94 3.89 5.08 0.99
C MET A 94 2.69 5.00 1.94
N MET A 95 2.79 5.56 3.15
CA MET A 95 1.70 5.54 4.14
C MET A 95 0.52 6.44 3.77
N SER A 96 0.76 7.46 2.95
CA SER A 96 -0.27 8.31 2.36
C SER A 96 -0.89 7.67 1.12
N SER A 97 -1.77 8.40 0.42
CA SER A 97 -2.36 7.93 -0.83
C SER A 97 -1.36 8.06 -1.99
N HIS A 98 -1.10 6.98 -2.73
CA HIS A 98 -0.18 6.99 -3.88
C HIS A 98 -0.75 6.24 -5.09
N HIS A 99 -0.60 6.84 -6.28
CA HIS A 99 -0.91 6.21 -7.54
C HIS A 99 0.36 5.57 -8.12
N CYS A 100 0.40 4.24 -8.14
CA CYS A 100 1.59 3.46 -8.47
C CYS A 100 1.29 2.40 -9.55
N PHE A 101 2.32 1.72 -10.01
CA PHE A 101 2.23 0.57 -10.88
C PHE A 101 2.67 -0.70 -10.14
N TYR A 102 2.03 -1.82 -10.46
CA TYR A 102 2.36 -3.13 -9.87
C TYR A 102 2.24 -4.22 -10.94
N ASP A 103 3.20 -5.14 -10.95
CA ASP A 103 3.25 -6.27 -11.89
C ASP A 103 3.76 -7.53 -11.19
N ARG A 104 3.02 -7.97 -10.18
CA ARG A 104 3.33 -9.10 -9.30
C ARG A 104 2.06 -9.68 -8.68
N VAL A 105 2.24 -10.67 -7.80
CA VAL A 105 1.16 -11.23 -7.01
C VAL A 105 0.81 -10.28 -5.86
N ALA A 106 -0.47 -9.94 -5.74
CA ALA A 106 -1.07 -9.34 -4.56
C ALA A 106 -1.80 -10.43 -3.77
N PHE A 107 -2.10 -10.18 -2.50
CA PHE A 107 -2.74 -11.16 -1.64
C PHE A 107 -3.86 -10.54 -0.83
N TYR A 108 -4.79 -11.36 -0.36
CA TYR A 108 -5.87 -10.89 0.50
C TYR A 108 -6.35 -12.02 1.41
N GLN A 109 -6.68 -11.67 2.64
CA GLN A 109 -7.14 -12.60 3.65
C GLN A 109 -8.66 -12.78 3.52
N VAL A 110 -9.11 -14.02 3.30
CA VAL A 110 -10.52 -14.41 3.38
C VAL A 110 -10.67 -15.41 4.51
N LYS A 111 -11.27 -15.00 5.64
CA LYS A 111 -11.28 -15.79 6.87
C LYS A 111 -9.84 -16.16 7.29
N GLN A 112 -9.51 -17.45 7.35
CA GLN A 112 -8.16 -17.93 7.70
C GLN A 112 -7.28 -18.19 6.47
N ASP A 113 -7.84 -18.14 5.26
CA ASP A 113 -7.11 -18.45 4.03
C ASP A 113 -6.49 -17.19 3.42
N LEU A 114 -5.21 -17.28 3.07
CA LEU A 114 -4.52 -16.29 2.28
C LEU A 114 -4.74 -16.60 0.79
N LYS A 115 -5.44 -15.72 0.08
CA LYS A 115 -5.64 -15.83 -1.37
C LYS A 115 -4.65 -14.96 -2.13
N ARG A 116 -4.23 -15.44 -3.29
CA ARG A 116 -3.26 -14.79 -4.19
C ARG A 116 -3.96 -14.37 -5.49
N ILE A 117 -3.69 -13.17 -5.97
CA ILE A 117 -4.18 -12.63 -7.25
C ILE A 117 -3.00 -12.04 -8.01
N SER A 118 -2.86 -12.40 -9.28
CA SER A 118 -1.90 -11.74 -10.17
C SER A 118 -2.42 -10.37 -10.56
N VAL A 119 -1.66 -9.31 -10.26
CA VAL A 119 -2.00 -7.93 -10.59
C VAL A 119 -0.93 -7.35 -11.51
N LYS A 120 -1.38 -6.89 -12.69
CA LYS A 120 -0.55 -6.15 -13.64
C LYS A 120 -1.28 -4.89 -14.09
N GLY A 121 -0.88 -3.75 -13.53
CA GLY A 121 -1.52 -2.48 -13.85
C GLY A 121 -1.25 -1.38 -12.83
N ARG A 122 -1.98 -0.28 -13.01
CA ARG A 122 -1.97 0.84 -12.07
C ARG A 122 -2.80 0.48 -10.84
N ILE A 123 -2.31 0.89 -9.68
CA ILE A 123 -2.87 0.60 -8.37
C ILE A 123 -2.90 1.89 -7.53
N MET A 124 -3.87 2.01 -6.63
CA MET A 124 -3.99 3.14 -5.70
C MET A 124 -3.69 2.68 -4.28
N ILE A 125 -2.50 2.96 -3.77
CA ILE A 125 -2.13 2.69 -2.38
C ILE A 125 -2.85 3.67 -1.48
N ASP A 126 -3.73 3.21 -0.60
CA ASP A 126 -4.43 4.06 0.34
C ASP A 126 -4.76 3.30 1.64
N ALA A 127 -3.85 3.39 2.61
CA ALA A 127 -4.02 2.71 3.89
C ALA A 127 -5.25 3.21 4.68
N PRO A 128 -5.52 4.53 4.81
CA PRO A 128 -6.73 5.03 5.46
C PRO A 128 -8.03 4.52 4.84
N CYS A 129 -8.16 4.57 3.51
CA CYS A 129 -9.33 4.09 2.79
C CYS A 129 -9.52 2.58 3.01
N PHE A 130 -8.45 1.80 2.92
CA PHE A 130 -8.50 0.37 3.18
C PHE A 130 -9.04 0.03 4.57
N ARG A 131 -8.55 0.67 5.64
CA ARG A 131 -9.05 0.40 7.00
C ARG A 131 -10.54 0.72 7.13
N LYS A 132 -10.97 1.84 6.55
CA LYS A 132 -12.38 2.27 6.62
C LYS A 132 -13.30 1.28 5.90
N ASN A 133 -12.86 0.74 4.77
CA ASN A 133 -13.65 -0.20 3.96
C ASN A 133 -13.52 -1.67 4.45
N CYS A 134 -12.41 -2.02 5.10
CA CYS A 134 -12.09 -3.39 5.55
C CYS A 134 -11.95 -3.49 7.09
N LEU A 135 -12.94 -3.02 7.84
CA LEU A 135 -12.90 -2.92 9.32
C LEU A 135 -12.58 -4.24 10.04
N ASN A 136 -12.97 -5.38 9.48
CA ASN A 136 -12.79 -6.72 10.07
C ASN A 136 -11.64 -7.52 9.42
N TYR A 137 -10.68 -6.85 8.77
CA TYR A 137 -9.57 -7.55 8.13
C TYR A 137 -8.68 -8.23 9.21
N PRO A 138 -8.48 -9.57 9.17
CA PRO A 138 -7.86 -10.31 10.28
C PRO A 138 -6.43 -9.89 10.63
N ARG A 139 -5.69 -9.27 9.70
CA ARG A 139 -4.31 -8.78 9.91
C ARG A 139 -4.24 -7.31 10.31
N LEU A 140 -5.32 -6.73 10.84
CA LEU A 140 -5.34 -5.37 11.40
C LEU A 140 -5.07 -5.33 12.92
N HIS A 141 -4.82 -6.47 13.55
CA HIS A 141 -4.59 -6.54 14.99
C HIS A 141 -3.15 -6.18 15.34
N ILE A 142 -2.94 -4.91 15.66
CA ILE A 142 -1.68 -4.39 16.15
C ILE A 142 -1.80 -4.13 17.66
N LYS A 143 -0.82 -4.58 18.44
CA LYS A 143 -0.70 -4.20 19.85
C LYS A 143 -0.05 -2.83 19.95
N LYS A 144 -0.47 -1.99 20.90
CA LYS A 144 0.20 -0.70 21.15
C LYS A 144 1.70 -0.96 21.34
N PRO A 145 2.58 -0.24 20.63
CA PRO A 145 4.01 -0.49 20.75
C PRO A 145 4.45 -0.08 22.16
N GLU A 146 5.10 -1.00 22.87
CA GLU A 146 6.04 -0.61 23.90
C GLU A 146 7.25 -0.03 23.15
N VAL A 147 7.30 1.30 23.02
CA VAL A 147 8.23 1.98 22.11
C VAL A 147 9.68 1.55 22.40
N MET A 148 10.32 0.88 21.43
CA MET A 148 11.71 0.45 21.53
C MET A 148 12.36 0.44 20.14
N ASP A 149 13.50 1.12 20.01
CA ASP A 149 14.32 1.05 18.80
C ASP A 149 14.92 -0.36 18.68
N LEU A 150 14.59 -1.02 17.57
CA LEU A 150 14.96 -2.41 17.24
C LEU A 150 16.47 -2.63 17.10
N PHE A 151 17.24 -1.57 16.87
CA PHE A 151 18.68 -1.63 16.65
C PHE A 151 19.48 -1.17 17.85
N THR A 152 18.96 -0.22 18.64
CA THR A 152 19.68 0.32 19.80
C THR A 152 19.17 -0.21 21.14
N SER A 153 18.02 -0.91 21.16
CA SER A 153 17.39 -1.41 22.39
C SER A 153 17.10 -0.31 23.43
N GLN A 154 16.87 0.94 22.98
CA GLN A 154 16.54 2.07 23.87
C GLN A 154 15.06 2.49 23.74
N SER A 155 14.47 2.89 24.87
CA SER A 155 13.09 3.39 24.97
C SER A 155 13.00 4.85 24.52
N ILE A 156 12.18 5.15 23.51
CA ILE A 156 11.91 6.53 23.08
C ILE A 156 10.65 7.01 23.80
N GLN A 157 10.79 8.03 24.65
CA GLN A 157 9.65 8.64 25.34
C GLN A 157 8.78 9.43 24.36
N HIS A 158 7.47 9.18 24.47
CA HIS A 158 6.38 9.87 23.79
C HIS A 158 6.52 11.40 23.84
N SER A 159 6.90 12.02 22.73
CA SER A 159 6.36 13.32 22.29
C SER A 159 6.90 13.65 20.90
N ALA A 160 6.04 14.22 20.06
CA ALA A 160 6.34 14.74 18.73
C ALA A 160 6.73 13.70 17.65
N CYS A 161 5.72 13.23 16.91
CA CYS A 161 5.87 13.02 15.46
C CYS A 161 6.07 14.38 14.77
N GLN A 162 7.13 15.10 15.12
CA GLN A 162 7.66 16.25 14.39
C GLN A 162 9.17 16.26 14.58
N SER A 163 9.87 16.27 13.45
CA SER A 163 11.26 16.69 13.27
C SER A 163 12.39 15.92 13.96
N HIS A 164 13.21 15.32 13.09
CA HIS A 164 14.65 15.08 13.21
C HIS A 164 15.14 14.01 14.19
N SER A 165 15.81 13.02 13.57
CA SER A 165 16.82 12.11 14.10
C SER A 165 16.36 10.76 14.68
N THR A 166 16.93 9.73 14.06
CA THR A 166 17.27 8.41 14.62
C THR A 166 16.16 7.35 14.67
N GLY A 167 15.96 6.69 13.52
CA GLY A 167 16.06 5.24 13.45
C GLY A 167 14.95 4.39 14.06
N VAL A 168 13.73 4.45 13.52
CA VAL A 168 12.73 3.40 13.73
C VAL A 168 12.30 2.87 12.37
N TYR A 169 12.75 1.68 12.02
CA TYR A 169 12.35 1.07 10.77
C TYR A 169 12.22 -0.45 10.93
N THR A 170 11.08 -1.00 10.48
CA THR A 170 10.92 -2.42 10.14
C THR A 170 10.71 -2.57 8.65
N TYR A 171 11.06 -3.74 8.16
CA TYR A 171 11.49 -3.89 6.79
C TYR A 171 10.77 -5.04 6.12
N GLU A 172 10.10 -4.65 5.05
CA GLU A 172 9.16 -5.37 4.20
C GLU A 172 7.73 -5.46 4.75
N LYS A 173 6.92 -4.57 4.20
CA LYS A 173 5.53 -4.37 4.55
C LYS A 173 4.67 -4.48 3.32
N VAL A 174 3.39 -4.59 3.61
CA VAL A 174 2.39 -4.93 2.63
C VAL A 174 1.45 -3.74 2.51
N LEU A 175 1.48 -3.06 1.38
CA LEU A 175 0.64 -1.89 1.12
C LEU A 175 -0.75 -2.35 0.73
N ARG A 176 -1.80 -1.63 1.14
CA ARG A 176 -3.17 -2.12 1.10
C ARG A 176 -4.03 -1.28 0.16
N ILE A 177 -4.78 -1.92 -0.74
CA ILE A 177 -5.61 -1.29 -1.77
C ILE A 177 -6.91 -2.06 -1.90
N ASP A 178 -8.01 -1.39 -1.57
CA ASP A 178 -9.43 -1.73 -1.67
C ASP A 178 -9.90 -3.12 -1.21
N VAL A 179 -9.13 -4.20 -1.36
CA VAL A 179 -9.36 -5.53 -0.75
C VAL A 179 -8.06 -6.33 -0.57
N ALA A 180 -6.91 -5.84 -1.07
CA ALA A 180 -5.67 -6.62 -1.19
C ALA A 180 -4.43 -5.92 -0.63
N GLU A 181 -3.38 -6.72 -0.50
CA GLU A 181 -2.13 -6.51 0.18
C GLU A 181 -0.99 -6.73 -0.85
N PHE A 182 -0.04 -5.79 -0.94
CA PHE A 182 0.97 -5.69 -2.01
C PHE A 182 2.39 -5.58 -1.42
N ALA A 183 3.36 -6.32 -1.96
CA ALA A 183 4.75 -6.22 -1.50
C ALA A 183 5.33 -4.84 -1.86
N VAL A 184 5.75 -4.04 -0.87
CA VAL A 184 6.32 -2.69 -1.07
C VAL A 184 7.50 -2.70 -2.04
N SER A 185 8.33 -3.74 -1.97
CA SER A 185 9.50 -3.90 -2.83
C SER A 185 9.13 -3.92 -4.33
N ASP A 186 7.95 -4.42 -4.68
CA ASP A 186 7.51 -4.59 -6.07
C ASP A 186 6.67 -3.41 -6.60
N VAL A 187 6.30 -2.46 -5.74
CA VAL A 187 5.60 -1.23 -6.14
C VAL A 187 6.54 -0.34 -6.97
N GLN A 188 6.05 0.19 -8.09
CA GLN A 188 6.82 1.04 -8.99
C GLN A 188 6.12 2.37 -9.23
N ASP A 189 6.88 3.39 -9.58
CA ASP A 189 6.31 4.66 -10.03
C ASP A 189 5.68 4.50 -11.42
N ILE A 190 4.61 5.24 -11.67
CA ILE A 190 3.93 5.22 -12.96
C ILE A 190 4.75 6.01 -13.98
N LYS A 191 4.99 5.40 -15.13
CA LYS A 191 5.49 6.09 -16.32
C LYS A 191 4.29 6.68 -17.07
N TYR A 192 4.13 7.99 -16.98
CA TYR A 192 3.08 8.71 -17.70
C TYR A 192 3.52 9.10 -19.11
N PHE A 193 2.62 8.99 -20.06
CA PHE A 193 2.87 9.32 -21.47
C PHE A 193 2.07 10.55 -21.90
N MET A 194 2.73 11.64 -22.31
CA MET A 194 2.04 12.85 -22.78
C MET A 194 1.49 12.73 -24.21
N THR A 195 1.94 11.72 -24.97
CA THR A 195 1.64 11.53 -26.38
C THR A 195 0.15 11.32 -26.73
N PRO A 196 -0.69 10.64 -25.91
CA PRO A 196 -2.09 10.41 -26.26
C PRO A 196 -2.86 11.72 -26.47
N PHE A 197 -2.63 12.73 -25.62
CA PHE A 197 -3.32 14.01 -25.73
C PHE A 197 -2.93 14.81 -26.98
N ASN A 198 -1.65 14.77 -27.34
CA ASN A 198 -1.15 15.41 -28.56
C ASN A 198 -1.77 14.78 -29.81
N SER A 199 -1.97 13.46 -29.80
CA SER A 199 -2.56 12.72 -30.92
C SER A 199 -4.07 12.88 -31.08
N LEU A 200 -4.80 13.43 -30.09
CA LEU A 200 -6.24 13.63 -30.18
C LEU A 200 -6.60 14.52 -31.38
N VAL A 201 -7.48 14.04 -32.25
CA VAL A 201 -8.02 14.82 -33.37
C VAL A 201 -9.12 15.73 -32.84
N MET A 202 -8.74 16.93 -32.38
CA MET A 202 -9.65 17.94 -31.83
C MET A 202 -9.13 19.34 -32.19
N PRO A 203 -10.01 20.31 -32.48
CA PRO A 203 -9.61 21.70 -32.70
C PRO A 203 -8.75 22.24 -31.54
N ALA A 204 -7.68 22.97 -31.88
CA ALA A 204 -6.71 23.47 -30.90
C ALA A 204 -7.35 24.32 -29.79
N GLU A 205 -8.36 25.13 -30.15
CA GLU A 205 -9.11 25.94 -29.18
C GLU A 205 -9.82 25.08 -28.13
N LYS A 206 -10.47 23.98 -28.54
CA LYS A 206 -11.14 23.06 -27.61
C LYS A 206 -10.14 22.34 -26.71
N LYS A 207 -8.99 21.91 -27.26
CA LYS A 207 -7.91 21.32 -26.45
C LYS A 207 -7.43 22.30 -25.40
N LYS A 208 -7.22 23.56 -25.77
CA LYS A 208 -6.78 24.62 -24.86
C LYS A 208 -7.80 24.84 -23.73
N VAL A 209 -9.08 24.97 -24.05
CA VAL A 209 -10.15 25.15 -23.04
C VAL A 209 -10.18 24.00 -22.05
N ILE A 210 -10.18 22.76 -22.54
CA ILE A 210 -10.20 21.55 -21.69
C ILE A 210 -8.96 21.52 -20.78
N MET A 211 -7.78 21.82 -21.33
CA MET A 211 -6.54 21.81 -20.57
C MET A 211 -6.53 22.88 -19.48
N THR A 212 -6.92 24.11 -19.81
CA THR A 212 -7.02 25.21 -18.84
C THR A 212 -8.02 24.90 -17.72
N LEU A 213 -9.15 24.27 -18.04
CA LEU A 213 -10.12 23.83 -17.04
C LEU A 213 -9.56 22.70 -16.16
N ALA A 214 -8.82 21.75 -16.73
CA ALA A 214 -8.20 20.67 -15.96
C ALA A 214 -7.10 21.18 -15.02
N GLU A 215 -6.29 22.14 -15.48
CA GLU A 215 -5.21 22.77 -14.72
C GLU A 215 -5.73 23.65 -13.57
N SER A 216 -6.83 24.37 -13.78
CA SER A 216 -7.39 25.27 -12.75
C SER A 216 -7.83 24.52 -11.50
N VAL A 217 -8.30 23.28 -11.63
CA VAL A 217 -8.64 22.38 -10.51
C VAL A 217 -7.43 22.11 -9.61
N ASN A 218 -6.21 22.11 -10.16
CA ASN A 218 -4.98 21.88 -9.37
C ASN A 218 -4.62 23.10 -8.52
N GLN A 219 -4.77 24.31 -9.07
CA GLN A 219 -4.44 25.56 -8.37
C GLN A 219 -5.39 25.82 -7.20
N ILE A 220 -6.64 25.39 -7.33
CA ILE A 220 -7.65 25.50 -6.28
C ILE A 220 -7.29 24.65 -5.05
N LYS A 221 -6.70 23.45 -5.23
CA LYS A 221 -6.27 22.61 -4.09
C LYS A 221 -5.16 23.29 -3.27
N SER A 222 -4.26 24.08 -3.86
CA SER A 222 -3.24 24.82 -3.10
C SER A 222 -3.80 26.05 -2.39
N ALA A 223 -4.77 26.74 -2.99
CA ALA A 223 -5.44 27.90 -2.40
C ALA A 223 -6.43 27.55 -1.26
N ARG A 224 -6.79 26.27 -1.09
CA ARG A 224 -7.66 25.76 -0.01
C ARG A 224 -7.01 25.72 1.37
N LEU A 225 -5.68 25.77 1.47
CA LEU A 225 -5.01 25.79 2.78
C LEU A 225 -5.24 27.12 3.53
N ASP A 226 -5.69 28.18 2.85
CA ASP A 226 -5.80 29.53 3.42
C ASP A 226 -7.24 30.07 3.57
N ASN A 227 -8.27 29.41 3.05
CA ASN A 227 -9.63 29.97 3.01
C ASN A 227 -10.68 29.13 3.75
N VAL A 228 -11.20 29.71 4.84
CA VAL A 228 -12.20 29.18 5.79
C VAL A 228 -13.63 29.08 5.20
N ILE A 229 -13.85 29.46 3.95
CA ILE A 229 -15.16 29.37 3.27
C ILE A 229 -15.06 28.28 2.19
N ALA A 230 -15.08 27.01 2.60
CA ALA A 230 -14.91 25.87 1.72
C ALA A 230 -16.18 25.02 1.73
N GLU A 231 -16.99 25.04 0.64
CA GLU A 231 -17.86 23.90 0.29
C GLU A 231 -18.63 23.99 -1.05
N LYS A 232 -18.64 25.12 -1.78
CA LYS A 232 -19.35 25.22 -3.07
C LYS A 232 -18.43 25.62 -4.23
N GLY A 233 -18.58 24.93 -5.37
CA GLY A 233 -18.23 25.47 -6.70
C GLY A 233 -16.85 25.18 -7.27
N LEU A 234 -16.13 24.16 -6.80
CA LEU A 234 -14.73 23.90 -7.20
C LEU A 234 -14.53 22.65 -8.07
N GLY A 235 -15.62 21.99 -8.48
CA GLY A 235 -15.59 20.86 -9.39
C GLY A 235 -15.76 21.31 -10.83
N VAL A 236 -14.92 20.80 -11.72
CA VAL A 236 -15.11 20.95 -13.17
C VAL A 236 -15.83 19.72 -13.69
N ILE A 237 -16.98 19.92 -14.33
CA ILE A 237 -17.73 18.87 -15.01
C ILE A 237 -17.58 19.08 -16.51
N ILE A 238 -17.08 18.07 -17.22
CA ILE A 238 -16.90 18.09 -18.68
C ILE A 238 -17.85 17.06 -19.30
N LEU A 239 -18.76 17.52 -20.15
CA LEU A 239 -19.64 16.65 -20.92
C LEU A 239 -19.08 16.47 -22.35
N LEU A 240 -18.62 15.27 -22.67
CA LEU A 240 -18.19 14.90 -24.02
C LEU A 240 -19.35 14.22 -24.77
N HIS A 241 -19.96 14.91 -25.74
CA HIS A 241 -21.09 14.40 -26.52
C HIS A 241 -20.73 14.13 -27.99
N GLY A 242 -21.59 13.42 -28.74
CA GLY A 242 -21.42 13.12 -30.18
C GLY A 242 -21.53 11.62 -30.53
N PRO A 243 -21.26 11.21 -31.77
CA PRO A 243 -21.35 9.81 -32.23
C PRO A 243 -20.47 8.83 -31.43
N SER A 244 -20.74 7.53 -31.52
CA SER A 244 -19.86 6.49 -31.00
C SER A 244 -18.51 6.49 -31.72
N SER A 245 -17.46 5.98 -31.07
CA SER A 245 -16.12 5.81 -31.66
C SER A 245 -15.34 7.08 -32.04
N VAL A 246 -15.79 8.27 -31.61
CA VAL A 246 -15.05 9.55 -31.82
C VAL A 246 -14.00 9.84 -30.74
N GLY A 247 -13.63 8.85 -29.92
CA GLY A 247 -12.56 9.00 -28.91
C GLY A 247 -12.96 9.78 -27.65
N LYS A 248 -14.22 9.73 -27.21
CA LYS A 248 -14.67 10.39 -25.96
C LYS A 248 -13.93 9.85 -24.73
N THR A 249 -13.92 8.53 -24.57
CA THR A 249 -13.20 7.86 -23.48
C THR A 249 -11.71 8.12 -23.58
N LEU A 250 -11.14 8.00 -24.79
CA LEU A 250 -9.74 8.30 -25.05
C LEU A 250 -9.38 9.75 -24.68
N THR A 251 -10.29 10.71 -24.86
CA THR A 251 -10.08 12.10 -24.45
C THR A 251 -9.94 12.22 -22.93
N ALA A 252 -10.81 11.54 -22.16
CA ALA A 252 -10.72 11.53 -20.70
C ALA A 252 -9.42 10.87 -20.20
N GLU A 253 -9.06 9.71 -20.79
CA GLU A 253 -7.82 9.00 -20.50
C GLU A 253 -6.58 9.86 -20.81
N ALA A 254 -6.56 10.52 -21.97
CA ALA A 254 -5.47 11.39 -22.37
C ALA A 254 -5.31 12.62 -21.47
N ILE A 255 -6.41 13.20 -20.98
CA ILE A 255 -6.36 14.31 -20.01
C ILE A 255 -5.79 13.81 -18.68
N ALA A 256 -6.28 12.68 -18.16
CA ALA A 256 -5.78 12.11 -16.92
C ALA A 256 -4.29 11.76 -17.01
N GLU A 257 -3.87 11.19 -18.13
CA GLU A 257 -2.48 10.87 -18.42
C GLU A 257 -1.60 12.12 -18.47
N HIS A 258 -2.05 13.16 -19.17
CA HIS A 258 -1.33 14.43 -19.27
C HIS A 258 -1.22 15.13 -17.91
N GLN A 259 -2.25 15.05 -17.08
CA GLN A 259 -2.27 15.63 -15.74
C GLN A 259 -1.57 14.75 -14.69
N GLN A 260 -1.13 13.55 -15.07
CA GLN A 260 -0.55 12.56 -14.17
C GLN A 260 -1.48 12.18 -13.00
N ARG A 261 -2.78 12.04 -13.28
CA ARG A 261 -3.81 11.76 -12.27
C ARG A 261 -4.45 10.38 -12.47
N PRO A 262 -4.86 9.72 -11.39
CA PRO A 262 -5.73 8.54 -11.50
C PRO A 262 -7.03 8.89 -12.23
N LEU A 263 -7.51 7.96 -13.06
CA LEU A 263 -8.83 8.03 -13.69
C LEU A 263 -9.69 6.90 -13.15
N TYR A 264 -10.79 7.26 -12.46
CA TYR A 264 -11.80 6.31 -12.03
C TYR A 264 -12.93 6.28 -13.07
N SER A 265 -13.12 5.12 -13.70
CA SER A 265 -14.14 4.94 -14.75
C SER A 265 -15.32 4.14 -14.22
N VAL A 266 -16.52 4.70 -14.35
CA VAL A 266 -17.79 4.07 -13.95
C VAL A 266 -18.63 3.87 -15.20
N SER A 267 -19.04 2.63 -15.42
CA SER A 267 -19.95 2.26 -16.50
C SER A 267 -21.38 2.19 -15.94
N ALA A 268 -22.36 2.67 -16.71
CA ALA A 268 -23.74 2.80 -16.24
C ALA A 268 -24.40 1.45 -15.87
N ASP A 269 -23.94 0.35 -16.46
CA ASP A 269 -24.34 -1.03 -16.17
C ASP A 269 -23.92 -1.50 -14.77
N LYS A 270 -22.91 -0.88 -14.17
CA LYS A 270 -22.44 -1.21 -12.80
C LYS A 270 -23.19 -0.44 -11.72
N LEU A 271 -24.01 0.52 -12.09
CA LEU A 271 -24.76 1.35 -11.16
C LEU A 271 -26.11 0.70 -10.83
N SER A 272 -26.49 0.77 -9.55
CA SER A 272 -27.78 0.28 -9.09
C SER A 272 -28.94 1.04 -9.75
N THR A 273 -30.00 0.31 -10.10
CA THR A 273 -31.28 0.89 -10.52
C THR A 273 -32.15 1.33 -9.35
N ASP A 274 -31.89 0.81 -8.15
CA ASP A 274 -32.51 1.27 -6.91
C ASP A 274 -31.84 2.54 -6.41
N ALA A 275 -32.63 3.58 -6.12
CA ALA A 275 -32.14 4.91 -5.75
C ALA A 275 -31.38 4.90 -4.41
N GLY A 276 -31.82 4.12 -3.42
CA GLY A 276 -31.15 4.03 -2.12
C GLY A 276 -29.78 3.38 -2.24
N ALA A 277 -29.69 2.27 -2.96
CA ALA A 277 -28.42 1.60 -3.23
C ALA A 277 -27.50 2.44 -4.15
N LEU A 278 -28.05 3.19 -5.10
CA LEU A 278 -27.29 4.08 -5.97
C LEU A 278 -26.60 5.20 -5.18
N GLU A 279 -27.31 5.84 -4.25
CA GLU A 279 -26.74 6.90 -3.39
C GLU A 279 -25.56 6.38 -2.57
N ILE A 280 -25.69 5.17 -2.01
CA ILE A 280 -24.63 4.51 -1.25
C ILE A 280 -23.42 4.20 -2.16
N GLN A 281 -23.66 3.66 -3.35
CA GLN A 281 -22.60 3.35 -4.32
C GLN A 281 -21.85 4.60 -4.77
N LEU A 282 -22.56 5.67 -5.14
CA LEU A 282 -21.94 6.93 -5.54
C LEU A 282 -21.16 7.57 -4.40
N SER A 283 -21.70 7.54 -3.18
CA SER A 283 -20.99 8.03 -1.99
C SER A 283 -19.66 7.29 -1.77
N GLN A 284 -19.63 5.96 -1.95
CA GLN A 284 -18.40 5.17 -1.88
C GLN A 284 -17.41 5.54 -2.99
N ILE A 285 -17.88 5.68 -4.22
CA ILE A 285 -17.06 6.08 -5.37
C ILE A 285 -16.43 7.46 -5.15
N PHE A 286 -17.23 8.45 -4.73
CA PHE A 286 -16.72 9.80 -4.45
C PHE A 286 -15.74 9.81 -3.28
N GLN A 287 -15.94 8.96 -2.28
CA GLN A 287 -15.01 8.84 -1.17
C GLN A 287 -13.65 8.29 -1.62
N ILE A 288 -13.64 7.22 -2.44
CA ILE A 288 -12.40 6.64 -3.00
C ILE A 288 -11.66 7.65 -3.89
N THR A 289 -12.41 8.48 -4.62
CA THR A 289 -11.87 9.45 -5.59
C THR A 289 -11.58 10.84 -5.02
N SER A 290 -11.77 11.04 -3.71
CA SER A 290 -11.61 12.35 -3.06
C SER A 290 -10.15 12.82 -2.89
N HIS A 291 -9.18 11.93 -3.11
CA HIS A 291 -7.75 12.14 -2.88
C HIS A 291 -7.06 12.89 -4.04
#